data_AF-A0A940KSK6-F1
#
_entry.id   AF-A0A940KSK6-F1
#
_cell.length_a   1.000
_cell.length_b   1.000
_cell.length_c   1.000
_cell.angle_alpha   90.00
_cell.angle_beta   90.00
_cell.angle_gamma   90.00
#
_symmetry.space_group_name_H-M   'P 1'
#
loop_
_entity.id
_entity.type
_entity.pdbx_description
1 polymer ?
#
loop_
_entity_poly.entity_id
_entity_poly.type
_entity_poly.pdbx_seq_one_letter_code
_entity_poly.pdbx_strand_id
1 'polypeptide(L)'
;MVRLLLLSESRCDLKHHSNIMKSAASVLIVMLLSITVANSQPCSIPDSFFADDTIVVCQGSTFQLNAPVVPGGSYSWSTAAVSNSITVSFNGKYWLDITAGSCSRSDTVTVLFNSFLLSPVVGDVKLCKGKPALPLQVQGQNIQWYTDPIGGAPNSSLPTPSTADTGRTTYWFSQTIRGCESPRVPVQVKVIDKPMFELGDAFIIPCGAAGITLQVVADGESTYTWSNGLTGVSMLAPGRGAYSLYAENMCGSHRDTVVAVECEDRCVQFPSAFTPNGDGKNDRYLPGVFCPVPQYKIVIYNRNGETVFRTTNPSAGWDGSFNSVQQPVGAYVYYAEFFDFILKQTFVRKGTFMLLR
;
A
#
# COMPACT_ATOMS: atom_id res chain seq x y z
N MET A 1 40.91 25.07 6.72
CA MET A 1 41.09 26.01 7.85
C MET A 1 41.97 27.16 7.36
N VAL A 2 41.47 28.40 7.46
CA VAL A 2 42.25 29.64 7.45
C VAL A 2 42.92 29.80 8.83
N ARG A 3 44.01 30.60 8.91
CA ARG A 3 44.83 31.06 10.06
C ARG A 3 46.08 30.24 10.36
N LEU A 4 47.30 30.77 10.13
CA LEU A 4 48.06 31.83 10.86
C LEU A 4 48.39 31.43 12.32
N LEU A 5 49.64 31.04 12.59
CA LEU A 5 50.82 31.87 12.95
C LEU A 5 50.88 32.14 14.46
N LEU A 6 51.91 31.63 15.14
CA LEU A 6 52.63 32.32 16.21
C LEU A 6 54.11 31.88 16.23
N LEU A 7 54.97 32.89 16.28
CA LEU A 7 56.43 32.89 16.42
C LEU A 7 56.86 32.71 17.89
N SER A 8 58.07 32.19 18.13
CA SER A 8 59.21 32.90 18.76
C SER A 8 60.34 31.89 19.08
N GLU A 9 61.54 32.05 18.49
CA GLU A 9 62.79 32.60 19.08
C GLU A 9 63.48 31.67 20.11
N SER A 10 64.81 31.54 20.27
CA SER A 10 65.99 31.89 19.47
C SER A 10 67.25 31.34 20.21
N ARG A 11 68.31 31.01 19.44
CA ARG A 11 69.79 31.03 19.71
C ARG A 11 70.46 30.25 20.87
N CYS A 12 71.49 29.47 20.52
CA CYS A 12 72.94 29.70 20.78
C CYS A 12 73.72 28.41 20.44
N ASP A 13 74.48 28.28 19.35
CA ASP A 13 75.79 28.82 18.95
C ASP A 13 77.01 27.94 19.33
N LEU A 14 77.89 27.77 18.34
CA LEU A 14 79.05 26.89 18.24
C LEU A 14 80.33 27.47 18.87
N LYS A 15 81.27 26.58 19.23
CA LYS A 15 82.75 26.61 19.04
C LYS A 15 83.41 25.75 20.13
N HIS A 16 84.60 25.15 20.04
CA HIS A 16 85.57 24.73 19.02
C HIS A 16 86.71 24.00 19.80
N HIS A 17 87.64 23.37 19.08
CA HIS A 17 88.93 22.74 19.48
C HIS A 17 88.93 21.25 19.85
N SER A 18 89.93 20.42 19.49
CA SER A 18 91.00 20.41 18.47
C SER A 18 91.80 19.13 18.70
N ASN A 19 92.40 18.58 17.64
CA ASN A 19 93.72 17.90 17.59
C ASN A 19 93.90 16.36 17.67
N ILE A 20 94.33 15.81 16.51
CA ILE A 20 95.64 15.18 16.22
C ILE A 20 95.87 13.66 16.48
N MET A 21 95.93 12.93 15.34
CA MET A 21 96.92 11.92 14.85
C MET A 21 97.26 10.58 15.56
N LYS A 22 97.53 9.58 14.66
CA LYS A 22 98.30 8.30 14.78
C LYS A 22 97.51 7.13 15.39
N SER A 23 97.64 5.85 15.01
CA SER A 23 98.68 5.10 14.30
C SER A 23 98.07 3.80 13.72
N ALA A 24 98.71 3.26 12.68
CA ALA A 24 98.41 1.97 12.07
C ALA A 24 98.76 0.75 12.96
N ALA A 25 98.06 -0.36 12.65
CA ALA A 25 98.45 -1.77 12.76
C ALA A 25 98.42 -2.50 14.14
N SER A 26 97.53 -3.50 14.18
CA SER A 26 97.75 -4.87 14.69
C SER A 26 97.72 -5.15 16.19
N VAL A 27 96.60 -5.72 16.67
CA VAL A 27 96.60 -6.97 17.47
C VAL A 27 95.38 -7.81 17.08
N LEU A 28 95.67 -9.06 16.73
CA LEU A 28 94.78 -10.12 16.26
C LEU A 28 94.07 -10.80 17.46
N ILE A 29 92.93 -11.45 17.19
CA ILE A 29 92.22 -12.48 18.00
C ILE A 29 90.97 -11.97 18.76
N VAL A 30 89.78 -12.07 18.14
CA VAL A 30 88.66 -12.97 18.50
C VAL A 30 87.45 -12.62 17.59
N MET A 31 86.73 -13.65 17.15
CA MET A 31 85.49 -13.65 16.36
C MET A 31 85.61 -13.50 14.83
N LEU A 32 85.97 -14.62 14.21
CA LEU A 32 85.21 -15.08 13.05
C LEU A 32 83.72 -15.12 13.43
N LEU A 33 82.95 -14.12 13.03
CA LEU A 33 81.54 -14.33 12.66
C LEU A 33 81.42 -13.94 11.20
N SER A 34 81.46 -14.97 10.36
CA SER A 34 80.82 -14.95 9.05
C SER A 34 79.40 -14.43 9.22
N ILE A 35 79.17 -13.17 8.84
CA ILE A 35 77.84 -12.70 8.49
C ILE A 35 77.54 -13.39 7.15
N THR A 36 77.05 -14.63 7.22
CA THR A 36 76.17 -15.11 6.18
C THR A 36 74.93 -14.23 6.27
N VAL A 37 74.86 -13.20 5.43
CA VAL A 37 73.54 -12.67 5.06
C VAL A 37 72.87 -13.87 4.41
N ALA A 38 72.02 -14.56 5.18
CA ALA A 38 71.07 -15.49 4.61
C ALA A 38 70.25 -14.64 3.65
N ASN A 39 70.52 -14.79 2.37
CA ASN A 39 69.78 -14.14 1.31
C ASN A 39 68.38 -14.75 1.35
N SER A 40 67.51 -14.26 2.24
CA SER A 40 66.16 -14.77 2.38
C SER A 40 65.45 -14.36 1.10
N GLN A 41 65.31 -15.30 0.17
CA GLN A 41 64.56 -15.05 -1.06
C GLN A 41 63.19 -14.51 -0.66
N PRO A 42 62.73 -13.40 -1.26
CA PRO A 42 61.42 -12.85 -0.96
C PRO A 42 60.37 -13.94 -1.18
N CYS A 43 59.40 -14.03 -0.28
CA CYS A 43 58.38 -15.05 -0.36
C CYS A 43 57.66 -14.97 -1.70
N SER A 44 57.72 -16.05 -2.48
CA SER A 44 57.10 -16.15 -3.80
C SER A 44 55.62 -16.54 -3.74
N ILE A 45 55.10 -16.81 -2.53
CA ILE A 45 53.71 -17.18 -2.29
C ILE A 45 52.89 -15.88 -2.11
N PRO A 46 51.79 -15.69 -2.86
CA PRO A 46 50.89 -14.56 -2.66
C PRO A 46 50.31 -14.48 -1.25
N ASP A 47 49.91 -13.30 -0.78
CA ASP A 47 49.28 -13.16 0.54
C ASP A 47 47.80 -13.62 0.55
N SER A 48 47.16 -13.76 -0.63
CA SER A 48 45.83 -14.35 -0.80
C SER A 48 45.80 -15.25 -2.05
N PHE A 49 45.10 -16.38 -1.94
CA PHE A 49 44.96 -17.43 -2.94
C PHE A 49 43.57 -17.43 -3.57
N PHE A 50 42.55 -17.04 -2.82
CA PHE A 50 41.16 -17.02 -3.26
C PHE A 50 40.71 -15.58 -3.48
N ALA A 51 40.16 -15.28 -4.66
CA ALA A 51 39.71 -13.94 -5.01
C ALA A 51 38.47 -13.50 -4.21
N ASP A 52 37.63 -14.45 -3.80
CA ASP A 52 36.41 -14.23 -3.02
C ASP A 52 36.49 -15.06 -1.72
N ASP A 53 36.19 -14.45 -0.57
CA ASP A 53 36.14 -15.15 0.73
C ASP A 53 34.93 -16.11 0.84
N THR A 54 33.94 -15.93 -0.03
CA THR A 54 32.74 -16.78 -0.11
C THR A 54 32.38 -17.05 -1.55
N ILE A 55 32.28 -18.33 -1.89
CA ILE A 55 31.91 -18.82 -3.21
C ILE A 55 30.58 -19.55 -3.10
N VAL A 56 29.58 -19.10 -3.85
CA VAL A 56 28.29 -19.79 -3.99
C VAL A 56 28.25 -20.58 -5.29
N VAL A 57 27.84 -21.85 -5.19
CA VAL A 57 27.81 -22.84 -6.28
C VAL A 57 26.43 -23.48 -6.34
N CYS A 58 26.03 -24.01 -7.51
CA CYS A 58 24.75 -24.68 -7.66
C CYS A 58 24.68 -25.91 -6.75
N GLN A 59 23.55 -26.09 -6.07
CA GLN A 59 23.32 -27.30 -5.29
C GLN A 59 23.47 -28.56 -6.16
N GLY A 60 24.16 -29.58 -5.66
CA GLY A 60 24.38 -30.84 -6.38
C GLY A 60 25.49 -30.81 -7.43
N SER A 61 26.15 -29.67 -7.65
CA SER A 61 27.33 -29.57 -8.52
C SER A 61 28.63 -29.83 -7.75
N THR A 62 29.75 -29.85 -8.46
CA THR A 62 31.10 -29.81 -7.88
C THR A 62 31.80 -28.51 -8.26
N PHE A 63 32.73 -28.04 -7.43
CA PHE A 63 33.52 -26.83 -7.69
C PHE A 63 35.01 -27.11 -7.52
N GLN A 64 35.83 -26.67 -8.47
CA GLN A 64 37.28 -26.80 -8.37
C GLN A 64 37.88 -25.53 -7.78
N LEU A 65 38.44 -25.65 -6.58
CA LEU A 65 39.28 -24.62 -5.98
C LEU A 65 40.69 -24.74 -6.54
N ASN A 66 41.16 -23.67 -7.17
CA ASN A 66 42.49 -23.61 -7.77
C ASN A 66 43.36 -22.63 -7.00
N ALA A 67 44.56 -23.06 -6.64
CA ALA A 67 45.59 -22.24 -6.02
C ALA A 67 46.70 -21.91 -7.03
N PRO A 68 47.44 -20.81 -6.84
CA PRO A 68 48.57 -20.46 -7.69
C PRO A 68 49.62 -21.58 -7.71
N VAL A 69 50.21 -21.82 -8.87
CA VAL A 69 51.33 -22.76 -9.01
C VAL A 69 52.60 -22.06 -8.50
N VAL A 70 53.18 -22.59 -7.42
CA VAL A 70 54.39 -22.07 -6.79
C VAL A 70 55.53 -23.07 -7.02
N PRO A 71 56.59 -22.73 -7.76
CA PRO A 71 57.72 -23.63 -7.98
C PRO A 71 58.37 -24.09 -6.67
N GLY A 72 58.50 -25.40 -6.47
CA GLY A 72 59.04 -25.98 -5.23
C GLY A 72 58.12 -25.85 -4.01
N GLY A 73 56.89 -25.38 -4.19
CA GLY A 73 55.89 -25.30 -3.13
C GLY A 73 55.22 -26.64 -2.85
N SER A 74 54.94 -26.90 -1.58
CA SER A 74 54.05 -27.95 -1.11
C SER A 74 52.69 -27.36 -0.70
N TYR A 75 51.62 -28.11 -0.96
CA TYR A 75 50.24 -27.72 -0.69
C TYR A 75 49.66 -28.63 0.39
N SER A 76 48.91 -28.04 1.33
CA SER A 76 48.19 -28.79 2.36
C SER A 76 46.79 -28.20 2.51
N TRP A 77 45.79 -28.92 2.00
CA TRP A 77 44.41 -28.51 2.12
C TRP A 77 43.77 -29.02 3.42
N SER A 78 42.74 -28.33 3.89
CA SER A 78 41.79 -28.80 4.91
C SER A 78 41.22 -30.21 4.69
N THR A 79 41.23 -30.71 3.44
CA THR A 79 40.79 -32.06 3.05
C THR A 79 41.92 -33.10 3.08
N ALA A 80 43.12 -32.72 3.53
CA ALA A 80 44.38 -33.48 3.45
C ALA A 80 44.91 -33.75 2.03
N ALA A 81 44.35 -33.10 1.00
CA ALA A 81 44.89 -33.14 -0.36
C ALA A 81 46.21 -32.33 -0.45
N VAL A 82 47.07 -32.73 -1.40
CA VAL A 82 48.42 -32.14 -1.59
C VAL A 82 48.68 -31.57 -2.99
N SER A 83 47.66 -31.55 -3.85
CA SER A 83 47.71 -30.89 -5.17
C SER A 83 47.44 -29.39 -5.06
N ASN A 84 47.79 -28.61 -6.08
CA ASN A 84 47.47 -27.17 -6.15
C ASN A 84 45.98 -26.88 -6.45
N SER A 85 45.14 -27.90 -6.51
CA SER A 85 43.69 -27.76 -6.63
C SER A 85 42.97 -28.90 -5.93
N ILE A 86 41.73 -28.64 -5.51
CA ILE A 86 40.80 -29.64 -5.00
C ILE A 86 39.42 -29.46 -5.63
N THR A 87 38.68 -30.57 -5.78
CA THR A 87 37.27 -30.53 -6.14
C THR A 87 36.43 -30.73 -4.89
N VAL A 88 35.52 -29.80 -4.62
CA VAL A 88 34.62 -29.82 -3.46
C VAL A 88 33.17 -29.97 -3.93
N SER A 89 32.34 -30.58 -3.11
CA SER A 89 30.92 -30.87 -3.41
C SER A 89 29.98 -30.64 -2.21
N PHE A 90 30.53 -30.14 -1.11
CA PHE A 90 29.80 -29.95 0.15
C PHE A 90 30.01 -28.54 0.68
N ASN A 91 29.04 -28.05 1.44
CA ASN A 91 29.16 -26.78 2.14
C ASN A 91 30.28 -26.88 3.17
N GLY A 92 31.16 -25.90 3.22
CA GLY A 92 32.24 -25.93 4.18
C GLY A 92 33.20 -24.76 4.07
N LYS A 93 33.97 -24.59 5.13
CA LYS A 93 35.12 -23.70 5.16
C LYS A 93 36.34 -24.51 4.74
N TYR A 94 36.94 -24.16 3.61
CA TYR A 94 38.11 -24.81 3.05
C TYR A 94 39.31 -23.87 3.18
N TRP A 95 40.38 -24.35 3.80
CA TRP A 95 41.64 -23.63 3.87
C TRP A 95 42.74 -24.38 3.13
N LEU A 96 43.76 -23.64 2.71
CA LEU A 96 44.96 -24.13 2.07
C LEU A 96 46.19 -23.47 2.71
N ASP A 97 47.16 -24.30 3.09
CA ASP A 97 48.51 -23.86 3.42
C ASP A 97 49.45 -24.16 2.25
N ILE A 98 50.21 -23.16 1.80
CA ILE A 98 51.30 -23.32 0.84
C ILE A 98 52.61 -23.08 1.57
N THR A 99 53.58 -23.99 1.41
CA THR A 99 54.93 -23.84 1.97
C THR A 99 55.97 -23.98 0.87
N ALA A 100 56.87 -22.99 0.74
CA ALA A 100 57.97 -22.99 -0.22
C ALA A 100 59.24 -22.48 0.45
N GLY A 101 60.24 -23.35 0.61
CA GLY A 101 61.43 -23.05 1.39
C GLY A 101 61.08 -22.73 2.85
N SER A 102 61.48 -21.56 3.34
CA SER A 102 61.14 -21.07 4.69
C SER A 102 59.86 -20.24 4.75
N CYS A 103 59.17 -20.02 3.62
CA CYS A 103 57.93 -19.24 3.60
C CYS A 103 56.71 -20.15 3.67
N SER A 104 55.75 -19.80 4.54
CA SER A 104 54.43 -20.43 4.61
C SER A 104 53.34 -19.36 4.64
N ARG A 105 52.24 -19.61 3.94
CA ARG A 105 51.06 -18.75 3.84
C ARG A 105 49.80 -19.61 3.85
N SER A 106 48.74 -19.08 4.46
CA SER A 106 47.43 -19.73 4.57
C SER A 106 46.34 -18.80 4.06
N ASP A 107 45.39 -19.35 3.32
CA ASP A 107 44.17 -18.63 2.93
C ASP A 107 42.96 -19.55 3.10
N THR A 108 41.79 -18.95 3.31
CA THR A 108 40.55 -19.68 3.60
C THR A 108 39.37 -19.12 2.83
N VAL A 109 38.56 -20.02 2.28
CA VAL A 109 37.34 -19.70 1.54
C VAL A 109 36.16 -20.50 2.09
N THR A 110 34.99 -19.88 2.11
CA THR A 110 33.73 -20.57 2.40
C THR A 110 33.03 -20.94 1.10
N VAL A 111 32.73 -22.23 0.90
CA VAL A 111 32.00 -22.69 -0.27
C VAL A 111 30.59 -23.11 0.15
N LEU A 112 29.58 -22.55 -0.52
CA LEU A 112 28.16 -22.81 -0.27
C LEU A 112 27.48 -23.32 -1.55
N PHE A 113 27.06 -24.58 -1.56
CA PHE A 113 26.23 -25.21 -2.57
C PHE A 113 24.75 -24.95 -2.26
N ASN A 114 24.23 -23.80 -2.71
CA ASN A 114 22.86 -23.40 -2.41
C ASN A 114 22.27 -22.51 -3.51
N SER A 115 21.28 -23.03 -4.25
CA SER A 115 20.58 -22.28 -5.30
C SER A 115 19.57 -21.26 -4.74
N PHE A 116 19.10 -21.42 -3.50
CA PHE A 116 18.17 -20.48 -2.86
C PHE A 116 18.83 -19.16 -2.48
N LEU A 117 20.13 -19.16 -2.14
CA LEU A 117 20.88 -17.91 -1.89
C LEU A 117 21.08 -17.08 -3.16
N LEU A 118 20.82 -17.69 -4.32
CA LEU A 118 20.80 -17.03 -5.61
C LEU A 118 19.38 -16.62 -6.01
N SER A 119 18.37 -16.68 -5.14
CA SER A 119 17.03 -16.19 -5.47
C SER A 119 16.98 -14.65 -5.36
N PRO A 120 16.44 -13.94 -6.36
CA PRO A 120 16.25 -12.48 -6.28
C PRO A 120 15.13 -12.12 -5.31
N VAL A 121 15.20 -10.93 -4.72
CA VAL A 121 14.14 -10.38 -3.86
C VAL A 121 13.25 -9.48 -4.70
N VAL A 122 11.93 -9.66 -4.61
CA VAL A 122 10.94 -8.88 -5.34
C VAL A 122 9.83 -8.40 -4.40
N GLY A 123 9.36 -7.17 -4.62
CA GLY A 123 8.18 -6.65 -3.95
C GLY A 123 6.91 -6.93 -4.75
N ASP A 124 5.76 -6.90 -4.07
CA ASP A 124 4.46 -6.98 -4.72
C ASP A 124 4.24 -5.79 -5.67
N VAL A 125 3.67 -6.04 -6.84
CA VAL A 125 3.36 -5.02 -7.83
C VAL A 125 1.87 -4.68 -7.76
N LYS A 126 1.53 -3.42 -7.53
CA LYS A 126 0.14 -2.92 -7.64
C LYS A 126 -0.06 -2.15 -8.94
N LEU A 127 -1.14 -2.47 -9.67
CA LEU A 127 -1.52 -1.84 -10.93
C LEU A 127 -2.98 -1.40 -10.90
N CYS A 128 -3.34 -0.51 -11.82
CA CYS A 128 -4.69 0.06 -11.92
C CYS A 128 -5.46 -0.51 -13.09
N LYS A 129 -6.73 -0.87 -12.84
CA LYS A 129 -7.64 -1.40 -13.87
C LYS A 129 -7.71 -0.45 -15.08
N GLY A 130 -7.62 -1.01 -16.28
CA GLY A 130 -7.70 -0.30 -17.56
C GLY A 130 -6.52 0.62 -17.87
N LYS A 131 -5.50 0.74 -17.01
CA LYS A 131 -4.27 1.47 -17.32
C LYS A 131 -3.25 0.55 -18.00
N PRO A 132 -2.50 1.05 -19.00
CA PRO A 132 -1.48 0.23 -19.64
C PRO A 132 -0.42 -0.21 -18.62
N ALA A 133 -0.11 -1.51 -18.61
CA ALA A 133 0.96 -2.07 -17.81
C ALA A 133 2.23 -2.20 -18.65
N LEU A 134 3.38 -1.96 -18.01
CA LEU A 134 4.68 -2.27 -18.58
C LEU A 134 5.01 -3.77 -18.35
N PRO A 135 5.85 -4.39 -19.20
CA PRO A 135 6.37 -5.73 -18.94
C PRO A 135 7.07 -5.77 -17.58
N LEU A 136 6.86 -6.85 -16.81
CA LEU A 136 7.44 -6.99 -15.48
C LEU A 136 8.97 -6.93 -15.55
N GLN A 137 9.54 -6.01 -14.77
CA GLN A 137 10.98 -5.86 -14.60
C GLN A 137 11.37 -6.30 -13.20
N VAL A 138 12.35 -7.19 -13.13
CA VAL A 138 12.91 -7.71 -11.87
C VAL A 138 14.42 -7.58 -11.93
N GLN A 139 15.04 -7.39 -10.77
CA GLN A 139 16.50 -7.31 -10.68
C GLN A 139 17.09 -8.71 -10.54
N GLY A 140 18.13 -8.99 -11.32
CA GLY A 140 18.89 -10.24 -11.27
C GLY A 140 19.67 -10.48 -12.57
N GLN A 141 20.27 -11.66 -12.70
CA GLN A 141 21.09 -12.02 -13.86
C GLN A 141 20.43 -13.11 -14.70
N ASN A 142 20.41 -12.95 -16.03
CA ASN A 142 19.88 -13.94 -16.97
C ASN A 142 18.47 -14.45 -16.57
N ILE A 143 17.55 -13.51 -16.34
CA ILE A 143 16.19 -13.80 -15.86
C ILE A 143 15.40 -14.64 -16.86
N GLN A 144 14.70 -15.65 -16.36
CA GLN A 144 13.72 -16.44 -17.12
C GLN A 144 12.36 -16.37 -16.43
N TRP A 145 11.28 -16.26 -17.20
CA TRP A 145 9.91 -16.15 -16.70
C TRP A 145 9.11 -17.42 -16.98
N TYR A 146 8.14 -17.69 -16.13
CA TYR A 146 7.32 -18.90 -16.16
C TYR A 146 5.87 -18.62 -15.74
N THR A 147 4.95 -19.46 -16.24
CA THR A 147 3.53 -19.46 -15.83
C THR A 147 3.30 -20.19 -14.51
N ASP A 148 4.11 -21.21 -14.23
CA ASP A 148 3.90 -22.14 -13.13
C ASP A 148 5.06 -22.12 -12.12
N PRO A 149 4.81 -22.49 -10.85
CA PRO A 149 5.87 -22.58 -9.84
C PRO A 149 6.92 -23.65 -10.15
N ILE A 150 6.57 -24.70 -10.89
CA ILE A 150 7.43 -25.85 -11.20
C ILE A 150 7.07 -26.37 -12.59
N GLY A 151 8.06 -26.80 -13.38
CA GLY A 151 7.84 -27.40 -14.71
C GLY A 151 7.47 -26.39 -15.79
N GLY A 152 7.24 -26.86 -17.02
CA GLY A 152 6.99 -25.99 -18.17
C GLY A 152 8.24 -25.30 -18.72
N ALA A 153 8.14 -24.86 -19.97
CA ALA A 153 9.19 -24.11 -20.66
C ALA A 153 9.20 -22.63 -20.20
N PRO A 154 10.34 -21.94 -20.27
CA PRO A 154 10.38 -20.51 -20.05
C PRO A 154 9.52 -19.76 -21.08
N ASN A 155 8.92 -18.66 -20.66
CA ASN A 155 8.14 -17.78 -21.52
C ASN A 155 9.03 -17.24 -22.64
N SER A 156 8.53 -17.26 -23.88
CA SER A 156 9.25 -16.73 -25.04
C SER A 156 9.34 -15.20 -25.06
N SER A 157 8.58 -14.52 -24.21
CA SER A 157 8.55 -13.07 -24.08
C SER A 157 8.37 -12.64 -22.63
N LEU A 158 8.85 -11.43 -22.31
CA LEU A 158 8.62 -10.80 -21.01
C LEU A 158 7.12 -10.68 -20.73
N PRO A 159 6.62 -11.14 -19.57
CA PRO A 159 5.21 -11.08 -19.26
C PRO A 159 4.76 -9.63 -19.05
N THR A 160 3.68 -9.25 -19.73
CA THR A 160 2.96 -7.99 -19.50
C THR A 160 1.63 -8.32 -18.82
N PRO A 161 1.41 -7.89 -17.56
CA PRO A 161 0.18 -8.21 -16.85
C PRO A 161 -1.04 -7.57 -17.52
N SER A 162 -2.13 -8.34 -17.64
CA SER A 162 -3.42 -7.77 -18.01
C SER A 162 -3.95 -6.91 -16.86
N THR A 163 -4.46 -5.73 -17.19
CA THR A 163 -5.16 -4.82 -16.27
C THR A 163 -6.65 -4.71 -16.57
N ALA A 164 -7.19 -5.64 -17.39
CA ALA A 164 -8.60 -5.62 -17.77
C ALA A 164 -9.54 -5.78 -16.56
N ASP A 165 -9.17 -6.68 -15.64
CA ASP A 165 -9.96 -7.04 -14.48
C ASP A 165 -9.16 -6.85 -13.18
N THR A 166 -9.87 -6.59 -12.09
CA THR A 166 -9.28 -6.57 -10.75
C THR A 166 -8.98 -7.98 -10.26
N GLY A 167 -7.98 -8.11 -9.40
CA GLY A 167 -7.61 -9.41 -8.84
C GLY A 167 -6.12 -9.53 -8.54
N ARG A 168 -5.70 -10.76 -8.23
CA ARG A 168 -4.29 -11.11 -8.07
C ARG A 168 -3.89 -12.12 -9.13
N THR A 169 -2.73 -11.92 -9.73
CA THR A 169 -2.08 -12.87 -10.62
C THR A 169 -0.65 -13.08 -10.17
N THR A 170 -0.22 -14.33 -10.13
CA THR A 170 1.15 -14.68 -9.74
C THR A 170 1.95 -15.03 -10.98
N TYR A 171 3.12 -14.42 -11.12
CA TYR A 171 4.11 -14.76 -12.13
C TYR A 171 5.31 -15.38 -11.45
N TRP A 172 6.01 -16.27 -12.14
CA TRP A 172 7.18 -16.96 -11.59
C TRP A 172 8.40 -16.62 -12.42
N PHE A 173 9.53 -16.40 -11.77
CA PHE A 173 10.78 -16.17 -12.47
C PHE A 173 11.96 -16.77 -11.72
N SER A 174 13.00 -17.10 -12.45
CA SER A 174 14.28 -17.52 -11.88
C SER A 174 15.39 -16.62 -12.40
N GLN A 175 16.54 -16.69 -11.76
CA GLN A 175 17.76 -16.09 -12.28
C GLN A 175 18.83 -17.16 -12.47
N THR A 176 19.72 -16.94 -13.44
CA THR A 176 20.85 -17.85 -13.67
C THR A 176 22.17 -17.15 -13.43
N ILE A 177 22.89 -17.57 -12.39
CA ILE A 177 24.22 -17.06 -12.03
C ILE A 177 25.22 -18.21 -12.14
N ARG A 178 26.28 -18.04 -12.93
CA ARG A 178 27.33 -19.06 -13.15
C ARG A 178 26.77 -20.43 -13.60
N GLY A 179 25.70 -20.42 -14.41
CA GLY A 179 25.01 -21.63 -14.90
C GLY A 179 24.04 -22.27 -13.90
N CYS A 180 23.92 -21.71 -12.69
CA CYS A 180 22.98 -22.16 -11.68
C CYS A 180 21.66 -21.40 -11.79
N GLU A 181 20.58 -22.09 -12.13
CA GLU A 181 19.24 -21.52 -12.03
C GLU A 181 18.75 -21.55 -10.57
N SER A 182 18.27 -20.42 -10.07
CA SER A 182 17.64 -20.33 -8.76
C SER A 182 16.30 -21.07 -8.74
N PRO A 183 15.76 -21.42 -7.56
CA PRO A 183 14.33 -21.69 -7.44
C PRO A 183 13.51 -20.54 -8.03
N ARG A 184 12.32 -20.87 -8.55
CA ARG A 184 11.41 -19.84 -9.06
C ARG A 184 10.85 -19.02 -7.90
N VAL A 185 10.91 -17.72 -8.05
CA VAL A 185 10.38 -16.74 -7.10
C VAL A 185 9.05 -16.21 -7.62
N PRO A 186 8.01 -16.13 -6.78
CA PRO A 186 6.74 -15.55 -7.18
C PRO A 186 6.79 -14.01 -7.16
N VAL A 187 6.23 -13.39 -8.18
CA VAL A 187 5.83 -11.97 -8.20
C VAL A 187 4.32 -11.92 -8.15
N GLN A 188 3.76 -11.35 -7.07
CA GLN A 188 2.33 -11.10 -7.02
C GLN A 188 2.01 -9.74 -7.65
N VAL A 189 1.19 -9.78 -8.70
CA VAL A 189 0.61 -8.58 -9.32
C VAL A 189 -0.82 -8.46 -8.83
N LYS A 190 -1.14 -7.35 -8.17
CA LYS A 190 -2.51 -7.01 -7.75
C LYS A 190 -3.04 -5.86 -8.58
N VAL A 191 -4.11 -6.12 -9.34
CA VAL A 191 -4.85 -5.07 -10.07
C VAL A 191 -6.00 -4.61 -9.19
N ILE A 192 -6.03 -3.32 -8.87
CA ILE A 192 -7.10 -2.67 -8.13
C ILE A 192 -7.80 -1.63 -9.02
N ASP A 193 -9.03 -1.28 -8.70
CA ASP A 193 -9.75 -0.20 -9.37
C ASP A 193 -9.67 1.08 -8.52
N LYS A 194 -10.02 2.22 -9.11
CA LYS A 194 -10.31 3.43 -8.33
C LYS A 194 -11.52 3.16 -7.42
N PRO A 195 -11.66 3.87 -6.28
CA PRO A 195 -12.83 3.69 -5.43
C PRO A 195 -14.12 3.97 -6.20
N MET A 196 -15.17 3.24 -5.84
CA MET A 196 -16.52 3.41 -6.36
C MET A 196 -17.52 3.06 -5.26
N PHE A 197 -18.39 4.00 -4.94
CA PHE A 197 -19.43 3.86 -3.92
C PHE A 197 -20.54 4.86 -4.22
N GLU A 198 -21.73 4.62 -3.68
CA GLU A 198 -22.88 5.52 -3.82
C GLU A 198 -23.48 5.69 -2.41
N LEU A 199 -23.64 6.93 -1.97
CA LEU A 199 -24.35 7.30 -0.75
C LEU A 199 -25.88 7.28 -0.94
N GLY A 200 -26.33 7.20 -2.19
CA GLY A 200 -27.73 7.11 -2.58
C GLY A 200 -28.43 8.47 -2.67
N ASP A 201 -29.76 8.40 -2.79
CA ASP A 201 -30.60 9.59 -2.90
C ASP A 201 -30.70 10.38 -1.59
N ALA A 202 -31.24 11.60 -1.67
CA ALA A 202 -31.52 12.42 -0.50
C ALA A 202 -32.40 11.69 0.52
N PHE A 203 -32.09 11.87 1.81
CA PHE A 203 -32.79 11.20 2.91
C PHE A 203 -33.35 12.20 3.93
N ILE A 204 -34.34 11.74 4.68
CA ILE A 204 -34.97 12.50 5.77
C ILE A 204 -34.43 11.96 7.10
N ILE A 205 -33.82 12.83 7.91
CA ILE A 205 -33.46 12.47 9.29
C ILE A 205 -34.76 12.34 10.10
N PRO A 206 -35.03 11.19 10.74
CA PRO A 206 -36.24 11.00 11.53
C PRO A 206 -36.38 12.07 12.61
N CYS A 207 -37.61 12.56 12.81
CA CYS A 207 -37.94 13.50 13.87
C CYS A 207 -37.42 13.00 15.24
N GLY A 208 -36.70 13.84 15.98
CA GLY A 208 -36.14 13.49 17.30
C GLY A 208 -34.93 12.54 17.30
N ALA A 209 -34.45 12.08 16.14
CA ALA A 209 -33.20 11.33 16.06
C ALA A 209 -31.99 12.27 16.19
N ALA A 210 -30.90 11.76 16.76
CA ALA A 210 -29.62 12.48 16.83
C ALA A 210 -28.92 12.61 15.46
N GLY A 211 -29.46 11.96 14.42
CA GLY A 211 -28.92 11.88 13.08
C GLY A 211 -29.23 10.53 12.43
N ILE A 212 -28.68 10.32 11.24
CA ILE A 212 -28.67 9.01 10.56
C ILE A 212 -27.23 8.59 10.28
N THR A 213 -26.95 7.29 10.38
CA THR A 213 -25.63 6.76 10.03
C THR A 213 -25.54 6.59 8.52
N LEU A 214 -24.59 7.29 7.90
CA LEU A 214 -24.16 7.03 6.53
C LEU A 214 -23.05 5.99 6.58
N GLN A 215 -23.12 5.00 5.69
CA GLN A 215 -22.15 3.92 5.65
C GLN A 215 -21.93 3.42 4.23
N VAL A 216 -20.67 3.17 3.88
CA VAL A 216 -20.27 2.47 2.66
C VAL A 216 -19.51 1.18 3.00
N VAL A 217 -19.36 0.29 2.02
CA VAL A 217 -18.53 -0.90 2.16
C VAL A 217 -17.09 -0.53 1.78
N ALA A 218 -16.15 -0.81 2.68
CA ALA A 218 -14.72 -0.59 2.41
C ALA A 218 -14.23 -1.54 1.30
N ASP A 219 -13.46 -1.03 0.34
CA ASP A 219 -12.77 -1.85 -0.66
C ASP A 219 -11.45 -2.45 -0.15
N GLY A 220 -10.97 -1.98 1.01
CA GLY A 220 -9.71 -2.40 1.64
C GLY A 220 -8.44 -1.82 0.99
N GLU A 221 -8.59 -0.96 -0.03
CA GLU A 221 -7.47 -0.38 -0.79
C GLU A 221 -7.49 1.15 -0.81
N SER A 222 -8.62 1.76 -0.46
CA SER A 222 -8.83 3.20 -0.47
C SER A 222 -8.88 3.79 0.94
N THR A 223 -8.47 5.06 1.03
CA THR A 223 -8.71 5.89 2.22
C THR A 223 -10.04 6.62 2.05
N TYR A 224 -10.72 6.91 3.16
CA TYR A 224 -12.05 7.50 3.17
C TYR A 224 -12.08 8.72 4.11
N THR A 225 -12.51 9.87 3.60
CA THR A 225 -12.59 11.14 4.34
C THR A 225 -13.91 11.84 4.04
N TRP A 226 -14.67 12.11 5.10
CA TRP A 226 -15.92 12.87 5.05
C TRP A 226 -15.67 14.37 4.95
N SER A 227 -16.66 15.13 4.48
CA SER A 227 -16.59 16.59 4.30
C SER A 227 -16.28 17.36 5.60
N ASN A 228 -16.55 16.77 6.77
CA ASN A 228 -16.22 17.32 8.08
C ASN A 228 -14.82 16.92 8.59
N GLY A 229 -14.03 16.21 7.78
CA GLY A 229 -12.68 15.76 8.13
C GLY A 229 -12.61 14.43 8.88
N LEU A 230 -13.74 13.81 9.24
CA LEU A 230 -13.73 12.47 9.82
C LEU A 230 -13.24 11.44 8.80
N THR A 231 -12.50 10.44 9.26
CA THR A 231 -12.02 9.35 8.44
C THR A 231 -12.80 8.06 8.70
N GLY A 232 -12.84 7.18 7.71
CA GLY A 232 -13.50 5.88 7.78
C GLY A 232 -14.76 5.78 6.93
N VAL A 233 -15.36 4.58 6.92
CA VAL A 233 -16.45 4.22 6.00
C VAL A 233 -17.85 4.50 6.54
N SER A 234 -17.95 5.09 7.73
CA SER A 234 -19.23 5.47 8.32
C SER A 234 -19.13 6.79 9.07
N MET A 235 -20.21 7.57 9.04
CA MET A 235 -20.37 8.74 9.91
C MET A 235 -21.82 8.91 10.34
N LEU A 236 -22.04 9.58 11.48
CA LEU A 236 -23.36 10.11 11.83
C LEU A 236 -23.55 11.45 11.12
N ALA A 237 -24.63 11.60 10.36
CA ALA A 237 -25.12 12.85 9.81
C ALA A 237 -26.10 13.50 10.81
N PRO A 238 -25.68 14.49 11.63
CA PRO A 238 -26.44 14.93 12.80
C PRO A 238 -27.59 15.90 12.50
N GLY A 239 -27.65 16.46 11.29
CA GLY A 239 -28.65 17.47 10.94
C GLY A 239 -28.75 17.73 9.44
N ARG A 240 -29.57 18.71 9.06
CA ARG A 240 -29.74 19.11 7.66
C ARG A 240 -28.43 19.55 7.03
N GLY A 241 -28.19 19.17 5.78
CA GLY A 241 -27.00 19.59 5.05
C GLY A 241 -26.56 18.60 3.99
N ALA A 242 -25.51 18.98 3.25
CA ALA A 242 -24.86 18.10 2.30
C ALA A 242 -23.69 17.37 2.97
N TYR A 243 -23.67 16.05 2.84
CA TYR A 243 -22.62 15.18 3.34
C TYR A 243 -21.90 14.56 2.15
N SER A 244 -20.60 14.83 2.04
CA SER A 244 -19.78 14.27 0.97
C SER A 244 -18.77 13.29 1.55
N LEU A 245 -18.64 12.14 0.92
CA LEU A 245 -17.54 11.21 1.16
C LEU A 245 -16.56 11.32 0.01
N TYR A 246 -15.29 11.47 0.32
CA TYR A 246 -14.19 11.39 -0.63
C TYR A 246 -13.39 10.14 -0.33
N ALA A 247 -13.14 9.32 -1.35
CA ALA A 247 -12.21 8.21 -1.25
C ALA A 247 -11.14 8.28 -2.33
N GLU A 248 -9.94 7.85 -2.00
CA GLU A 248 -8.82 7.81 -2.94
C GLU A 248 -7.90 6.61 -2.72
N ASN A 249 -7.27 6.19 -3.80
CA ASN A 249 -6.16 5.26 -3.81
C ASN A 249 -5.20 5.61 -4.96
N MET A 250 -4.17 4.80 -5.18
CA MET A 250 -3.18 5.02 -6.24
C MET A 250 -3.77 5.05 -7.67
N CYS A 251 -4.99 4.54 -7.87
CA CYS A 251 -5.66 4.48 -9.16
C CYS A 251 -6.60 5.65 -9.44
N GLY A 252 -6.90 6.44 -8.42
CA GLY A 252 -7.66 7.67 -8.54
C GLY A 252 -8.53 7.91 -7.33
N SER A 253 -9.54 8.75 -7.53
CA SER A 253 -10.45 9.12 -6.46
C SER A 253 -11.90 9.13 -6.94
N HIS A 254 -12.79 9.11 -5.96
CA HIS A 254 -14.22 9.23 -6.17
C HIS A 254 -14.82 10.05 -5.03
N ARG A 255 -15.82 10.84 -5.37
CA ARG A 255 -16.56 11.66 -4.42
C ARG A 255 -18.03 11.49 -4.73
N ASP A 256 -18.79 11.23 -3.70
CA ASP A 256 -20.24 11.29 -3.78
C ASP A 256 -20.78 12.19 -2.66
N THR A 257 -21.94 12.80 -2.91
CA THR A 257 -22.58 13.75 -2.01
C THR A 257 -24.07 13.48 -1.91
N VAL A 258 -24.54 13.31 -0.69
CA VAL A 258 -25.95 13.13 -0.36
C VAL A 258 -26.46 14.31 0.45
N VAL A 259 -27.73 14.64 0.29
CA VAL A 259 -28.39 15.71 1.06
C VAL A 259 -29.26 15.09 2.14
N ALA A 260 -29.01 15.48 3.38
CA ALA A 260 -29.91 15.26 4.49
C ALA A 260 -30.87 16.44 4.61
N VAL A 261 -32.15 16.15 4.70
CA VAL A 261 -33.14 17.10 5.19
C VAL A 261 -33.61 16.67 6.57
N GLU A 262 -33.79 17.64 7.45
CA GLU A 262 -34.45 17.37 8.73
C GLU A 262 -35.95 17.15 8.49
N CYS A 263 -36.53 16.35 9.37
CA CYS A 263 -37.97 16.24 9.49
C CYS A 263 -38.56 17.59 9.94
N GLU A 264 -38.82 18.48 9.00
CA GLU A 264 -39.67 19.65 9.23
C GLU A 264 -41.13 19.20 9.21
N ASP A 265 -41.78 19.12 10.38
CA ASP A 265 -43.23 18.99 10.58
C ASP A 265 -43.97 17.98 9.68
N ARG A 266 -43.37 16.79 9.48
CA ARG A 266 -43.58 15.98 8.27
C ARG A 266 -44.40 14.69 8.40
N CYS A 267 -44.97 14.38 9.56
CA CYS A 267 -45.86 13.21 9.67
C CYS A 267 -47.08 13.30 8.74
N VAL A 268 -47.59 14.52 8.51
CA VAL A 268 -48.71 14.80 7.60
C VAL A 268 -48.33 15.96 6.67
N GLN A 269 -48.30 15.72 5.35
CA GLN A 269 -48.10 16.76 4.34
C GLN A 269 -49.42 17.11 3.66
N PHE A 270 -49.66 18.41 3.51
CA PHE A 270 -50.91 18.93 2.92
C PHE A 270 -50.65 19.36 1.47
N PRO A 271 -51.34 18.78 0.48
CA PRO A 271 -51.27 19.23 -0.90
C PRO A 271 -51.70 20.69 -1.03
N SER A 272 -51.13 21.40 -2.01
CA SER A 272 -51.54 22.77 -2.33
C SER A 272 -52.69 22.83 -3.34
N ALA A 273 -52.95 21.74 -4.07
CA ALA A 273 -54.04 21.63 -5.04
C ALA A 273 -54.42 20.16 -5.32
N PHE A 274 -55.59 19.95 -5.93
CA PHE A 274 -56.02 18.67 -6.50
C PHE A 274 -56.97 18.88 -7.70
N THR A 275 -57.15 17.85 -8.52
CA THR A 275 -57.88 17.88 -9.80
C THR A 275 -58.90 16.74 -9.86
N PRO A 276 -60.11 16.88 -9.28
CA PRO A 276 -61.16 15.87 -9.34
C PRO A 276 -61.83 15.82 -10.74
N ASN A 277 -61.09 15.31 -11.73
CA ASN A 277 -61.50 15.19 -13.13
C ASN A 277 -61.78 13.72 -13.55
N GLY A 278 -61.50 12.75 -12.68
CA GLY A 278 -61.76 11.33 -12.88
C GLY A 278 -60.69 10.59 -13.67
N ASP A 279 -59.49 11.17 -13.84
CA ASP A 279 -58.39 10.53 -14.58
C ASP A 279 -57.54 9.57 -13.73
N GLY A 280 -57.87 9.41 -12.44
CA GLY A 280 -57.18 8.58 -11.47
C GLY A 280 -56.00 9.28 -10.79
N LYS A 281 -55.66 10.53 -11.14
CA LYS A 281 -54.53 11.29 -10.60
C LYS A 281 -55.02 12.53 -9.87
N ASN A 282 -54.67 12.64 -8.59
CA ASN A 282 -55.04 13.78 -7.74
C ASN A 282 -56.56 14.05 -7.71
N ASP A 283 -57.38 13.00 -7.89
CA ASP A 283 -58.85 13.11 -7.87
C ASP A 283 -59.43 13.36 -6.48
N ARG A 284 -58.59 13.19 -5.44
CA ARG A 284 -58.97 13.43 -4.06
C ARG A 284 -57.96 14.32 -3.38
N TYR A 285 -58.46 15.29 -2.63
CA TYR A 285 -57.64 16.00 -1.66
C TYR A 285 -57.39 15.08 -0.47
N LEU A 286 -56.18 14.52 -0.41
CA LEU A 286 -55.74 13.56 0.59
C LEU A 286 -54.35 13.97 1.10
N PRO A 287 -54.22 14.43 2.36
CA PRO A 287 -52.91 14.66 2.98
C PRO A 287 -52.07 13.38 3.01
N GLY A 288 -50.80 13.50 2.63
CA GLY A 288 -49.85 12.40 2.67
C GLY A 288 -49.42 12.11 4.11
N VAL A 289 -49.55 10.87 4.56
CA VAL A 289 -49.18 10.44 5.91
C VAL A 289 -47.97 9.51 5.85
N PHE A 290 -46.89 9.90 6.50
CA PHE A 290 -45.57 9.24 6.40
C PHE A 290 -45.11 8.59 7.70
N CYS A 291 -45.94 8.64 8.75
CA CYS A 291 -45.68 8.04 10.05
C CYS A 291 -47.01 7.61 10.68
N PRO A 292 -47.01 6.78 11.75
CA PRO A 292 -48.23 6.49 12.51
C PRO A 292 -48.86 7.77 13.09
N VAL A 293 -50.12 8.02 12.77
CA VAL A 293 -50.92 9.14 13.30
C VAL A 293 -52.15 8.60 14.05
N PRO A 294 -51.99 8.14 15.31
CA PRO A 294 -53.05 7.45 16.06
C PRO A 294 -54.25 8.36 16.37
N GLN A 295 -54.07 9.68 16.27
CA GLN A 295 -55.15 10.66 16.30
C GLN A 295 -55.03 11.50 15.03
N TYR A 296 -56.11 11.58 14.26
CA TYR A 296 -56.17 12.35 13.03
C TYR A 296 -57.57 12.93 12.87
N LYS A 297 -57.64 14.18 12.44
CA LYS A 297 -58.86 14.88 12.09
C LYS A 297 -58.53 15.90 11.02
N ILE A 298 -59.30 15.90 9.94
CA ILE A 298 -59.29 16.99 8.97
C ILE A 298 -60.73 17.44 8.70
N VAL A 299 -60.88 18.76 8.57
CA VAL A 299 -62.13 19.43 8.21
C VAL A 299 -61.82 20.38 7.06
N ILE A 300 -62.61 20.34 5.99
CA ILE A 300 -62.49 21.21 4.83
C ILE A 300 -63.72 22.11 4.77
N TYR A 301 -63.47 23.39 4.54
CA TYR A 301 -64.47 24.44 4.45
C TYR A 301 -64.49 25.05 3.05
N ASN A 302 -65.69 25.36 2.56
CA ASN A 302 -65.85 26.22 1.39
C ASN A 302 -65.61 27.70 1.75
N ARG A 303 -65.65 28.58 0.74
CA ARG A 303 -65.45 30.04 0.91
C ARG A 303 -66.46 30.72 1.83
N ASN A 304 -67.62 30.09 2.06
CA ASN A 304 -68.68 30.60 2.95
C ASN A 304 -68.49 30.14 4.40
N GLY A 305 -67.47 29.31 4.68
CA GLY A 305 -67.23 28.71 6.00
C GLY A 305 -68.04 27.45 6.28
N GLU A 306 -68.76 26.90 5.30
CA GLU A 306 -69.50 25.66 5.47
C GLU A 306 -68.56 24.45 5.38
N THR A 307 -68.74 23.45 6.25
CA THR A 307 -67.98 22.21 6.19
C THR A 307 -68.45 21.35 5.02
N VAL A 308 -67.58 21.18 4.02
CA VAL A 308 -67.86 20.34 2.84
C VAL A 308 -67.30 18.92 2.98
N PHE A 309 -66.32 18.71 3.85
CA PHE A 309 -65.76 17.40 4.13
C PHE A 309 -65.16 17.33 5.53
N ARG A 310 -65.25 16.16 6.16
CA ARG A 310 -64.62 15.87 7.45
C ARG A 310 -64.35 14.39 7.58
N THR A 311 -63.17 14.03 8.08
CA THR A 311 -62.81 12.65 8.38
C THR A 311 -61.82 12.58 9.54
N THR A 312 -61.81 11.44 10.23
CA THR A 312 -60.76 11.02 11.17
C THR A 312 -59.91 9.87 10.63
N ASN A 313 -60.25 9.33 9.46
CA ASN A 313 -59.47 8.33 8.76
C ASN A 313 -58.42 9.01 7.87
N PRO A 314 -57.11 8.83 8.12
CA PRO A 314 -56.04 9.45 7.33
C PRO A 314 -55.95 8.96 5.89
N SER A 315 -56.59 7.84 5.54
CA SER A 315 -56.65 7.31 4.17
C SER A 315 -57.89 7.77 3.39
N ALA A 316 -58.80 8.53 4.02
CA ALA A 316 -59.98 9.07 3.37
C ALA A 316 -59.69 10.48 2.82
N GLY A 317 -59.97 10.70 1.54
CA GLY A 317 -59.79 11.99 0.85
C GLY A 317 -61.09 12.56 0.33
N TRP A 318 -61.12 13.87 0.11
CA TRP A 318 -62.27 14.58 -0.44
C TRP A 318 -62.23 14.63 -1.96
N ASP A 319 -63.29 14.21 -2.63
CA ASP A 319 -63.39 14.14 -4.10
C ASP A 319 -63.86 15.44 -4.77
N GLY A 320 -63.97 16.54 -4.03
CA GLY A 320 -64.46 17.80 -4.57
C GLY A 320 -65.99 17.89 -4.70
N SER A 321 -66.75 16.92 -4.19
CA SER A 321 -68.22 16.95 -4.15
C SER A 321 -68.76 17.22 -2.74
N PHE A 322 -69.93 17.84 -2.65
CA PHE A 322 -70.67 18.00 -1.39
C PHE A 322 -72.16 17.83 -1.67
N ASN A 323 -72.83 16.97 -0.91
CA ASN A 323 -74.22 16.55 -1.16
C ASN A 323 -74.47 16.08 -2.61
N SER A 324 -73.52 15.30 -3.17
CA SER A 324 -73.51 14.84 -4.57
C SER A 324 -73.40 15.95 -5.62
N VAL A 325 -73.18 17.20 -5.21
CA VAL A 325 -72.97 18.34 -6.11
C VAL A 325 -71.49 18.69 -6.17
N GLN A 326 -70.95 18.75 -7.38
CA GLN A 326 -69.59 19.20 -7.63
C GLN A 326 -69.38 20.63 -7.10
N GLN A 327 -68.36 20.80 -6.27
CA GLN A 327 -68.05 22.10 -5.71
C GLN A 327 -67.30 23.00 -6.73
N PRO A 328 -67.42 24.33 -6.67
CA PRO A 328 -66.76 25.22 -7.62
C PRO A 328 -65.23 25.11 -7.62
N VAL A 329 -64.59 25.43 -8.75
CA VAL A 329 -63.14 25.69 -8.80
C VAL A 329 -62.82 26.90 -7.92
N GLY A 330 -61.77 26.82 -7.11
CA GLY A 330 -61.38 27.91 -6.21
C GLY A 330 -60.60 27.45 -4.99
N ALA A 331 -60.38 28.40 -4.09
CA ALA A 331 -59.67 28.17 -2.84
C ALA A 331 -60.61 27.58 -1.77
N TYR A 332 -60.13 26.54 -1.09
CA TYR A 332 -60.77 25.90 0.06
C TYR A 332 -59.85 26.00 1.26
N VAL A 333 -60.43 26.01 2.46
CA VAL A 333 -59.67 26.11 3.71
C VAL A 333 -59.72 24.76 4.39
N TYR A 334 -58.59 24.28 4.92
CA TYR A 334 -58.57 23.12 5.80
C TYR A 334 -58.16 23.50 7.22
N TYR A 335 -58.72 22.75 8.17
CA TYR A 335 -58.25 22.66 9.54
C TYR A 335 -57.93 21.19 9.80
N ALA A 336 -56.70 20.91 10.22
CA ALA A 336 -56.27 19.57 10.57
C ALA A 336 -55.64 19.54 11.96
N GLU A 337 -55.94 18.48 12.68
CA GLU A 337 -55.39 18.17 14.00
C GLU A 337 -54.92 16.72 13.98
N PHE A 338 -53.68 16.47 14.37
CA PHE A 338 -53.13 15.12 14.38
C PHE A 338 -52.08 14.95 15.47
N PHE A 339 -52.01 13.76 16.04
CA PHE A 339 -50.95 13.38 16.97
C PHE A 339 -49.78 12.79 16.19
N ASP A 340 -48.65 13.47 16.27
CA ASP A 340 -47.39 12.98 15.72
C ASP A 340 -46.82 11.92 16.66
N PHE A 341 -46.84 10.66 16.25
CA PHE A 341 -46.35 9.56 17.09
C PHE A 341 -44.85 9.66 17.37
N ILE A 342 -44.08 10.32 16.52
CA ILE A 342 -42.64 10.45 16.65
C ILE A 342 -42.30 11.57 17.64
N LEU A 343 -42.91 12.74 17.46
CA LEU A 343 -42.71 13.91 18.33
C LEU A 343 -43.51 13.85 19.64
N LYS A 344 -44.41 12.87 19.78
CA LYS A 344 -45.27 12.67 20.96
C LYS A 344 -46.11 13.91 21.31
N GLN A 345 -46.53 14.66 20.30
CA GLN A 345 -47.29 15.89 20.48
C GLN A 345 -48.39 16.04 19.43
N THR A 346 -49.43 16.79 19.79
CA THR A 346 -50.52 17.14 18.88
C THR A 346 -50.18 18.40 18.11
N PHE A 347 -50.35 18.35 16.80
CA PHE A 347 -50.21 19.49 15.92
C PHE A 347 -51.55 19.94 15.38
N VAL A 348 -51.67 21.26 15.22
CA VAL A 348 -52.77 21.90 14.49
C VAL A 348 -52.20 22.58 13.27
N ARG A 349 -52.75 22.26 12.09
CA ARG A 349 -52.42 22.88 10.81
C ARG A 349 -53.66 23.50 10.21
N LYS A 350 -53.49 24.72 9.70
CA LYS A 350 -54.51 25.46 8.98
C LYS A 350 -53.88 25.95 7.68
N GLY A 351 -54.61 25.88 6.60
CA GLY A 351 -54.10 26.31 5.30
C GLY A 351 -55.19 26.42 4.27
N THR A 352 -54.78 26.83 3.08
CA THR A 352 -55.65 26.89 1.91
C THR A 352 -55.08 26.01 0.80
N PHE A 353 -55.95 25.44 -0.01
CA PHE A 353 -55.58 24.67 -1.20
C PHE A 353 -56.55 24.99 -2.35
N MET A 354 -56.13 24.67 -3.56
CA MET A 354 -56.92 24.92 -4.77
C MET A 354 -57.63 23.66 -5.25
N LEU A 355 -58.93 23.75 -5.48
CA LEU A 355 -59.66 22.81 -6.34
C LEU A 355 -59.54 23.30 -7.77
N LEU A 356 -59.00 22.46 -8.65
CA LEU A 356 -58.83 22.71 -10.09
C LEU A 356 -59.67 21.71 -10.91
N ARG A 357 -59.89 21.96 -12.20
CA ARG A 357 -60.54 20.99 -13.12
C ARG A 357 -59.89 21.01 -14.48
#